data_AF-A0A2S9FST7-F1
#
_entry.id   AF-A0A2S9FST7-F1
#
_cell.length_a   1.000
_cell.length_b   1.000
_cell.length_c   1.000
_cell.angle_alpha   90.00
_cell.angle_beta   90.00
_cell.angle_gamma   90.00
#
_symmetry.space_group_name_H-M   'P 1'
#
loop_
_entity.id
_entity.type
_entity.pdbx_description
1 polymer ?
#
loop_
_entity_poly.entity_id
_entity_poly.type
_entity_poly.pdbx_seq_one_letter_code
_entity_poly.pdbx_strand_id
1 'polypeptide(L)'
;WWLKDRGTPIKTLQVPAGLVQVSYDGDLTAVSARAEWAPSFSVYDMGSLEELAAADPDDYTDETEHYLWAWIDKAAGTIRSRMFAPHLGIR
;
A
#
# COMPACT_ATOMS: atom_id res chain seq x y z
N TRP A 1 -22.34 -0.11 -2.51
CA TRP A 1 -21.72 -0.05 -1.17
C TRP A 1 -22.83 0.05 -0.14
N TRP A 2 -22.92 -0.92 0.80
CA TRP A 2 -24.15 -1.26 1.54
C TRP A 2 -24.94 -0.08 2.13
N LEU A 3 -24.28 0.90 2.75
CA LEU A 3 -24.96 2.06 3.33
C LEU A 3 -25.57 3.01 2.28
N LYS A 4 -24.85 3.30 1.18
CA LYS A 4 -25.38 4.09 0.04
C LYS A 4 -26.56 3.35 -0.60
N ASP A 5 -26.42 2.05 -0.80
CA ASP A 5 -27.43 1.23 -1.48
C ASP A 5 -28.73 1.13 -0.65
N ARG A 6 -28.66 1.35 0.67
CA ARG A 6 -29.80 1.44 1.58
C ARG A 6 -30.36 2.85 1.78
N GLY A 7 -29.89 3.84 1.02
CA GLY A 7 -30.36 5.22 1.10
C GLY A 7 -29.72 6.04 2.23
N THR A 8 -28.62 5.57 2.81
CA THR A 8 -27.90 6.24 3.91
C THR A 8 -26.44 6.52 3.51
N PRO A 9 -26.20 7.36 2.49
CA PRO A 9 -24.84 7.71 2.11
C PRO A 9 -24.17 8.50 3.24
N ILE A 10 -22.89 8.20 3.51
CA ILE A 10 -22.09 8.92 4.52
C ILE A 10 -20.89 9.57 3.83
N LYS A 11 -20.33 10.59 4.47
CA LYS A 11 -19.07 11.21 4.04
C LYS A 11 -17.89 10.82 4.91
N THR A 12 -18.16 10.23 6.07
CA THR A 12 -17.15 9.80 7.03
C THR A 12 -17.54 8.49 7.69
N LEU A 13 -16.56 7.65 8.01
CA LEU A 13 -16.73 6.43 8.79
C LEU A 13 -15.82 6.48 10.02
N GLN A 14 -16.36 6.16 11.19
CA GLN A 14 -15.55 5.97 12.39
C GLN A 14 -15.07 4.52 12.44
N VAL A 15 -13.75 4.33 12.43
CA VAL A 15 -13.08 3.03 12.62
C VAL A 15 -12.18 3.09 13.86
N PRO A 16 -11.64 1.96 14.36
CA PRO A 16 -10.71 1.97 15.49
C PRO A 16 -9.48 2.87 15.28
N ALA A 17 -9.00 2.97 14.04
CA ALA A 17 -7.87 3.84 13.68
C ALA A 17 -8.23 5.34 13.62
N GLY A 18 -9.52 5.71 13.62
CA GLY A 18 -9.98 7.10 13.54
C GLY A 18 -11.08 7.34 12.52
N LEU A 19 -11.30 8.62 12.17
CA LEU A 19 -12.26 9.04 11.14
C LEU A 19 -11.65 8.97 9.74
N VAL A 20 -12.22 8.15 8.86
CA VAL A 20 -11.86 8.06 7.44
C VAL A 20 -12.90 8.75 6.56
N GLN A 21 -12.49 9.26 5.40
CA GLN A 21 -13.38 9.91 4.45
C GLN A 21 -13.97 8.88 3.49
N VAL A 22 -15.22 9.10 3.08
CA VAL A 22 -15.91 8.28 2.08
C VAL A 22 -16.30 9.17 0.90
N SER A 23 -15.84 8.80 -0.29
CA SER A 23 -16.20 9.45 -1.54
C SER A 23 -16.87 8.47 -2.51
N TYR A 24 -17.64 9.02 -3.43
CA TYR A 24 -18.36 8.26 -4.45
C TYR A 24 -18.05 8.86 -5.81
N ASP A 25 -17.76 7.99 -6.77
CA ASP A 25 -17.57 8.35 -8.17
C ASP A 25 -18.35 7.33 -9.02
N GLY A 26 -19.56 7.71 -9.45
CA GLY A 26 -20.53 6.80 -10.05
C GLY A 26 -20.82 5.58 -9.17
N ASP A 27 -20.42 4.41 -9.67
CA ASP A 27 -20.56 3.12 -9.00
C ASP A 27 -19.40 2.80 -8.05
N LEU A 28 -18.30 3.54 -8.14
CA LEU A 28 -17.15 3.38 -7.26
C LEU A 28 -17.39 4.07 -5.93
N THR A 29 -16.93 3.41 -4.87
CA THR A 29 -16.86 3.98 -3.52
C THR A 29 -15.42 3.87 -3.06
N ALA A 30 -14.84 4.99 -2.63
CA ALA A 30 -13.50 5.02 -2.07
C ALA A 30 -13.56 5.42 -0.60
N VAL A 31 -12.72 4.75 0.20
CA VAL A 31 -12.50 5.08 1.60
C VAL A 31 -11.05 5.51 1.73
N SER A 32 -10.81 6.75 2.17
CA SER A 32 -9.46 7.30 2.31
C SER A 32 -9.13 7.61 3.76
N ALA A 33 -7.95 7.20 4.17
CA ALA A 33 -7.33 7.52 5.44
C ALA A 33 -6.21 8.54 5.22
N ARG A 34 -5.68 9.10 6.32
CA ARG A 34 -4.55 10.00 6.26
C ARG A 34 -3.28 9.20 5.97
N ALA A 35 -2.44 9.68 5.05
CA ALA A 35 -1.19 9.01 4.72
C ALA A 35 -0.25 8.91 5.94
N GLU A 36 -0.30 9.89 6.85
CA GLU A 36 0.47 9.91 8.11
C GLU A 36 0.15 8.77 9.09
N TRP A 37 -0.94 8.02 8.87
CA TRP A 37 -1.28 6.85 9.67
C TRP A 37 -0.53 5.60 9.23
N ALA A 38 0.02 5.60 8.02
CA ALA A 38 0.85 4.50 7.55
C ALA A 38 2.20 4.51 8.28
N PRO A 39 2.82 3.33 8.48
CA PRO A 39 4.19 3.29 8.98
C PRO A 39 5.14 3.96 7.99
N SER A 40 6.34 4.31 8.47
CA SER A 40 7.42 4.72 7.58
C SER A 40 7.85 3.54 6.71
N PHE A 41 8.03 3.80 5.41
CA PHE A 41 8.53 2.81 4.45
C PHE A 41 9.92 3.17 3.99
N SER A 42 10.80 2.18 3.94
CA SER A 42 12.08 2.27 3.25
C SER A 42 11.89 1.75 1.82
N VAL A 43 12.10 2.62 0.83
CA VAL A 43 11.85 2.31 -0.58
C VAL A 43 13.16 2.23 -1.36
N TYR A 44 13.37 1.10 -2.04
CA TYR A 44 14.62 0.77 -2.74
C TYR A 44 14.37 0.60 -4.24
N ASP A 45 15.06 1.40 -5.04
CA ASP A 45 15.16 1.23 -6.51
C ASP A 45 16.27 0.22 -6.81
N MET A 46 15.88 -0.96 -7.27
CA MET A 46 16.77 -2.07 -7.58
C MET A 46 17.24 -1.97 -9.03
N GLY A 47 18.51 -2.30 -9.28
CA GLY A 47 19.12 -2.15 -10.61
C GLY A 47 18.59 -3.12 -11.66
N SER A 48 17.97 -4.22 -11.25
CA SER A 48 17.38 -5.21 -12.16
C SER A 48 16.27 -6.05 -11.53
N LEU A 49 15.50 -6.74 -12.40
CA LEU A 49 14.51 -7.73 -11.97
C LEU A 49 15.15 -8.96 -11.31
N GLU A 50 16.36 -9.34 -11.70
CA GLU A 50 17.10 -10.47 -11.12
C GLU A 50 17.54 -10.16 -9.70
N GLU A 51 18.12 -8.99 -9.48
CA GLU A 51 18.49 -8.49 -8.16
C GLU A 51 17.27 -8.40 -7.24
N LEU A 52 16.17 -7.82 -7.73
CA LEU A 52 14.91 -7.78 -6.99
C LEU A 52 14.40 -9.19 -6.65
N ALA A 53 14.51 -10.16 -7.56
CA ALA A 53 14.07 -11.53 -7.32
C ALA A 53 14.98 -12.29 -6.34
N ALA A 54 16.27 -11.97 -6.33
CA ALA A 54 17.27 -12.58 -5.45
C ALA A 54 17.29 -11.98 -4.04
N ALA A 55 16.67 -10.80 -3.82
CA ALA A 55 16.62 -10.16 -2.51
C ALA A 55 16.05 -11.09 -1.42
N ASP A 56 16.79 -11.23 -0.32
CA ASP A 56 16.41 -12.03 0.83
C ASP A 56 15.70 -11.14 1.87
N PRO A 57 14.46 -11.46 2.31
CA PRO A 57 13.80 -10.72 3.37
C PRO A 57 14.61 -10.64 4.68
N ASP A 58 15.53 -11.58 4.92
CA ASP A 58 16.37 -11.59 6.13
C ASP A 58 17.48 -10.54 6.11
N ASP A 59 17.72 -9.87 4.98
CA ASP A 59 18.58 -8.68 4.89
C ASP A 59 17.84 -7.39 5.31
N TYR A 60 16.53 -7.46 5.55
CA TYR A 60 15.63 -6.33 5.80
C TYR A 60 14.88 -6.50 7.13
N THR A 61 15.63 -6.61 8.23
CA THR A 61 15.10 -6.94 9.57
C THR A 61 14.97 -5.74 10.50
N ASP A 62 15.14 -4.52 10.00
CA ASP A 62 14.94 -3.34 10.85
C ASP A 62 13.44 -3.10 11.12
N GLU A 63 13.13 -2.10 11.95
CA GLU A 63 11.74 -1.82 12.37
C GLU A 63 10.91 -1.10 11.28
N THR A 64 11.44 -0.93 10.07
CA THR A 64 10.73 -0.31 8.94
C THR A 64 10.14 -1.33 7.99
N GLU A 65 9.09 -0.93 7.27
CA GLU A 65 8.51 -1.76 6.23
C GLU A 65 9.26 -1.49 4.91
N HIS A 66 9.73 -2.53 4.24
CA HIS A 66 10.63 -2.40 3.10
C HIS A 66 9.90 -2.66 1.78
N TYR A 67 9.99 -1.71 0.84
CA TYR A 67 9.50 -1.86 -0.52
C TYR A 67 10.68 -1.82 -1.50
N LEU A 68 10.94 -2.95 -2.15
CA LEU A 68 11.90 -3.05 -3.23
C LEU A 68 11.15 -3.02 -4.55
N TRP A 69 11.69 -2.32 -5.54
CA TRP A 69 11.08 -2.30 -6.87
C TRP A 69 12.13 -2.16 -7.98
N ALA A 70 11.79 -2.64 -9.17
CA ALA A 70 12.58 -2.47 -10.38
C ALA A 70 11.66 -2.21 -11.57
N TRP A 71 12.13 -1.44 -12.54
CA TRP A 71 11.43 -1.28 -13.82
C TRP A 71 11.36 -2.61 -14.56
N ILE A 72 10.15 -3.00 -14.97
CA ILE A 72 9.98 -4.01 -16.03
C ILE A 72 10.14 -3.31 -17.37
N ASP A 73 9.42 -2.20 -17.53
CA ASP A 73 9.50 -1.30 -18.67
C ASP A 73 9.19 0.12 -18.19
N LYS A 74 10.22 0.98 -18.27
CA LYS A 74 10.14 2.38 -17.85
C LYS A 74 9.30 3.24 -18.79
N ALA A 75 9.30 2.95 -20.09
CA ALA A 75 8.49 3.70 -21.06
C ALA A 75 7.00 3.37 -20.91
N ALA A 76 6.68 2.10 -20.61
CA ALA A 76 5.32 1.67 -20.33
C ALA A 76 4.84 1.99 -18.90
N GLY A 77 5.73 2.48 -18.02
CA GLY A 77 5.38 2.81 -16.63
C GLY A 77 5.08 1.58 -15.78
N THR A 78 5.70 0.43 -16.08
CA THR A 78 5.45 -0.84 -15.38
C THR A 78 6.63 -1.26 -14.53
N ILE A 79 6.34 -1.67 -13.29
CA ILE A 79 7.34 -2.10 -12.30
C ILE A 79 7.02 -3.50 -11.79
N ARG A 80 8.05 -4.16 -11.26
CA ARG A 80 7.90 -5.28 -10.34
C ARG A 80 8.26 -4.77 -8.95
N SER A 81 7.51 -5.18 -7.94
CA SER A 81 7.83 -4.88 -6.54
C SER A 81 7.75 -6.11 -5.65
N ARG A 82 8.47 -6.05 -4.54
CA ARG A 82 8.39 -6.98 -3.41
C ARG A 82 8.33 -6.16 -2.13
N MET A 83 7.56 -6.65 -1.16
CA MET A 83 7.40 -6.00 0.14
C MET A 83 7.78 -6.97 1.24
N PHE A 84 8.66 -6.53 2.13
CA PHE A 84 9.04 -7.24 3.34
C PHE A 84 8.56 -6.43 4.53
N ALA A 85 7.77 -7.06 5.39
CA ALA A 85 7.19 -6.44 6.55
C ALA A 85 7.46 -7.27 7.81
N PRO A 86 8.70 -7.25 8.32
CA PRO A 86 9.12 -8.14 9.40
C PRO A 86 8.27 -7.95 10.66
N HIS A 87 7.87 -6.70 10.97
CA HIS A 87 7.03 -6.41 12.14
C HIS A 87 5.60 -6.99 12.02
N LEU A 88 5.10 -7.17 10.81
CA LEU A 88 3.81 -7.79 10.54
C LEU A 88 3.93 -9.31 10.29
N GLY A 89 5.13 -9.89 10.39
CA GLY A 89 5.41 -11.29 10.11
C GLY A 89 5.35 -11.63 8.61
N ILE A 90 5.53 -10.65 7.73
CA ILE A 90 5.51 -10.81 6.28
C ILE A 90 6.96 -10.83 5.76
N ARG A 91 7.35 -11.93 5.09
CA ARG A 91 8.66 -12.16 4.49
C ARG A 91 8.52 -12.39 2.99
#